data_AF-A0A1G8H411-F1
#
_entry.id   AF-A0A1G8H411-F1
#
_cell.length_a   1.000
_cell.length_b   1.000
_cell.length_c   1.000
_cell.angle_alpha   90.00
_cell.angle_beta   90.00
_cell.angle_gamma   90.00
#
_symmetry.space_group_name_H-M   'P 1'
#
loop_
_entity.id
_entity.type
_entity.pdbx_description
1 polymer ?
#
loop_
_entity_poly.entity_id
_entity_poly.type
_entity_poly.pdbx_seq_one_letter_code
_entity_poly.pdbx_strand_id
1 'polypeptide(L)'
;MKEKVNIATIFPKHLFWDMDHSKLNLSRDKDIIIPRALFATTTETFITDIEKLEQFYSKSDILKHLKNTKERISNKVCELVAKRYDVETFARFKL
;
A
#
# COMPACT_ATOMS: atom_id res chain seq x y z
N MET A 1 -8.12 0.24 25.78
CA MET A 1 -6.87 0.47 25.02
C MET A 1 -6.97 -0.34 23.73
N LYS A 2 -6.96 0.29 22.54
CA LYS A 2 -6.82 -0.49 21.29
C LYS A 2 -5.37 -0.95 21.23
N GLU A 3 -5.16 -2.25 21.19
CA GLU A 3 -3.82 -2.83 21.03
C GLU A 3 -3.14 -2.15 19.83
N LYS A 4 -1.92 -1.63 20.05
CA LYS A 4 -1.10 -1.13 18.95
C LYS A 4 -0.73 -2.35 18.11
N VAL A 5 -1.48 -2.58 17.03
CA VAL A 5 -1.16 -3.62 16.06
C VAL A 5 0.21 -3.29 15.48
N ASN A 6 1.17 -4.18 15.71
CA ASN A 6 2.52 -4.01 15.20
C ASN A 6 2.53 -4.38 13.72
N ILE A 7 2.87 -3.44 12.85
CA ILE A 7 2.91 -3.68 11.41
C ILE A 7 3.88 -4.81 11.02
N ALA A 8 4.91 -5.08 11.83
CA ALA A 8 5.87 -6.14 11.60
C ALA A 8 5.28 -7.55 11.67
N THR A 9 4.09 -7.70 12.27
CA THR A 9 3.36 -8.98 12.26
C THR A 9 2.42 -9.11 11.07
N ILE A 10 2.26 -8.06 10.26
CA ILE A 10 1.34 -8.01 9.11
C ILE A 10 2.10 -8.03 7.79
N PHE A 11 3.11 -7.16 7.67
CA PHE A 11 3.86 -6.97 6.44
C PHE A 11 5.29 -7.49 6.59
N PRO A 12 5.82 -8.17 5.56
CA PRO A 12 7.16 -8.72 5.63
C PRO A 12 8.23 -7.63 5.63
N LYS A 13 9.30 -7.86 6.40
CA LYS A 13 10.40 -6.92 6.63
C LYS A 13 11.04 -6.39 5.34
N HIS A 14 11.12 -7.19 4.28
CA HIS A 14 11.79 -6.80 3.04
C HIS A 14 11.10 -5.61 2.33
N LEU A 15 9.82 -5.34 2.60
CA LEU A 15 9.12 -4.16 2.07
C LEU A 15 9.63 -2.85 2.70
N PHE A 16 10.23 -2.95 3.88
CA PHE A 16 10.76 -1.84 4.67
C PHE A 16 12.24 -2.04 4.97
N TRP A 17 13.00 -2.56 4.01
CA TRP A 17 14.41 -2.97 4.16
C TRP A 17 15.33 -1.85 4.69
N ASP A 18 14.96 -0.59 4.47
CA ASP A 18 15.68 0.63 4.85
C ASP A 18 15.27 1.21 6.22
N MET A 19 14.26 0.64 6.89
CA MET A 19 13.77 1.18 8.17
C MET A 19 13.24 0.12 9.15
N ASP A 20 13.21 0.49 10.42
CA ASP A 20 12.60 -0.33 11.46
C ASP A 20 11.08 -0.20 11.42
N HIS A 21 10.44 -1.02 10.58
CA HIS A 21 8.99 -0.99 10.41
C HIS A 21 8.22 -1.31 11.70
N SER A 22 8.82 -1.98 12.71
CA SER A 22 8.14 -2.23 13.99
C SER A 22 7.76 -0.95 14.75
N LYS A 23 8.38 0.18 14.39
CA LYS A 23 8.12 1.51 14.95
C LYS A 23 7.09 2.33 14.15
N LEU A 24 6.69 1.85 12.98
CA LEU A 24 5.66 2.53 12.17
C LEU A 24 4.29 2.36 12.81
N ASN A 25 3.51 3.42 12.73
CA ASN A 25 2.14 3.47 13.19
C ASN A 25 1.20 3.39 11.98
N LEU A 26 0.30 2.40 11.98
CA LEU A 26 -0.70 2.22 10.91
C LEU A 26 -1.47 3.51 10.59
N SER A 27 -1.84 4.31 11.59
CA SER A 27 -2.65 5.52 11.35
C SER A 27 -1.83 6.72 10.87
N ARG A 28 -0.62 6.90 11.41
CA ARG A 28 0.22 8.08 11.13
C ARG A 28 1.04 7.92 9.86
N ASP A 29 1.58 6.73 9.62
CA ASP A 29 2.65 6.50 8.64
C ASP A 29 2.10 5.86 7.34
N LYS A 30 0.84 6.16 7.00
CA LYS A 30 0.10 5.61 5.85
C LYS A 30 0.79 5.87 4.50
N ASP A 31 1.44 7.02 4.38
CA ASP A 31 2.16 7.48 3.20
C ASP A 31 3.42 6.65 2.89
N ILE A 32 3.93 5.92 3.89
CA ILE A 32 5.01 4.94 3.72
C ILE A 32 4.41 3.55 3.55
N ILE A 33 3.46 3.17 4.42
CA ILE A 33 2.94 1.81 4.52
C ILE A 33 2.18 1.39 3.27
N ILE A 34 1.21 2.19 2.82
CA ILE A 34 0.36 1.83 1.67
C ILE A 34 1.22 1.66 0.40
N PRO A 35 2.13 2.59 0.06
CA PRO A 35 2.97 2.43 -1.11
C PRO A 35 3.93 1.24 -1.02
N ARG A 36 4.55 0.99 0.14
CA ARG A 36 5.49 -0.14 0.31
C ARG A 36 4.80 -1.49 0.27
N ALA A 37 3.60 -1.60 0.81
CA ALA A 37 2.78 -2.81 0.70
C ALA A 37 2.48 -3.19 -0.75
N LEU A 38 2.28 -2.19 -1.63
CA LEU A 38 1.97 -2.40 -3.06
C LEU A 38 3.20 -2.36 -3.98
N PHE A 39 4.38 -2.03 -3.44
CA PHE A 39 5.61 -1.90 -4.21
C PHE A 39 6.06 -3.24 -4.81
N ALA A 40 6.02 -4.31 -4.01
CA ALA A 40 6.42 -5.66 -4.44
C ALA A 40 5.26 -6.49 -4.99
N THR A 41 4.06 -5.92 -5.10
CA THR A 41 2.87 -6.63 -5.55
C THR A 41 2.94 -6.97 -7.04
N THR A 42 2.58 -8.20 -7.37
CA THR A 42 2.40 -8.67 -8.75
C THR A 42 0.92 -8.84 -9.07
N THR A 43 0.58 -9.11 -10.33
CA THR A 43 -0.80 -9.45 -10.73
C THR A 43 -1.36 -10.65 -9.97
N GLU A 44 -0.50 -11.60 -9.60
CA GLU A 44 -0.88 -12.83 -8.90
C GLU A 44 -1.14 -12.60 -7.41
N THR A 45 -0.32 -11.75 -6.76
CA THR A 45 -0.46 -11.45 -5.32
C THR A 45 -1.39 -10.28 -5.03
N PHE A 46 -1.79 -9.52 -6.06
CA PHE A 46 -2.54 -8.28 -5.93
C PHE A 46 -3.77 -8.38 -5.03
N ILE A 47 -4.60 -9.39 -5.22
CA ILE A 47 -5.84 -9.56 -4.44
C ILE A 47 -5.53 -9.71 -2.95
N THR A 48 -4.56 -10.56 -2.60
CA THR A 48 -4.18 -10.78 -1.21
C THR A 48 -3.51 -9.56 -0.59
N ASP A 49 -2.69 -8.83 -1.35
CA ASP A 49 -1.98 -7.66 -0.86
C ASP A 49 -2.93 -6.47 -0.64
N ILE A 50 -3.86 -6.22 -1.58
CA ILE A 50 -4.83 -5.13 -1.46
C ILE A 50 -5.85 -5.42 -0.35
N GLU A 51 -6.28 -6.67 -0.17
CA GLU A 51 -7.20 -7.06 0.91
C GLU A 51 -6.59 -6.85 2.29
N LYS A 52 -5.29 -7.12 2.46
CA LYS A 52 -4.59 -6.79 3.71
C LYS A 52 -4.62 -5.29 3.98
N LEU A 53 -4.43 -4.45 2.96
CA LEU A 53 -4.51 -2.99 3.14
C LEU A 53 -5.93 -2.52 3.48
N GLU A 54 -6.95 -3.11 2.85
CA GLU A 54 -8.36 -2.79 3.08
C GLU A 54 -8.82 -3.10 4.50
N GLN A 55 -8.15 -4.00 5.22
CA GLN A 55 -8.43 -4.26 6.65
C GLN A 55 -8.06 -3.08 7.55
N PHE A 56 -7.10 -2.24 7.13
CA PHE A 56 -6.57 -1.14 7.95
C PHE A 56 -6.89 0.25 7.38
N TYR A 57 -7.13 0.34 6.07
CA TYR A 57 -7.26 1.59 5.35
C TYR A 57 -8.53 1.63 4.50
N SER A 58 -9.12 2.81 4.46
CA SER A 58 -10.23 3.08 3.54
C SER A 58 -9.73 3.14 2.09
N LYS A 59 -10.63 2.87 1.15
CA LYS A 59 -10.35 2.99 -0.29
C LYS A 59 -9.80 4.38 -0.65
N SER A 60 -10.34 5.44 -0.03
CA SER A 60 -9.91 6.82 -0.24
C SER A 60 -8.51 7.09 0.29
N ASP A 61 -8.13 6.55 1.45
CA ASP A 61 -6.75 6.62 1.96
C ASP A 61 -5.80 5.92 0.98
N ILE A 62 -6.13 4.70 0.56
CA ILE A 62 -5.29 3.93 -0.37
C ILE A 62 -5.08 4.72 -1.66
N LEU A 63 -6.15 5.17 -2.30
CA LEU A 63 -6.07 5.97 -3.53
C LEU A 63 -5.28 7.28 -3.33
N LYS A 64 -5.53 8.00 -2.24
CA LYS A 64 -4.83 9.27 -1.94
C LYS A 64 -3.34 9.06 -1.80
N HIS A 65 -2.91 8.04 -1.02
CA HIS A 65 -1.50 7.79 -0.78
C HIS A 65 -0.82 7.19 -2.03
N LEU A 66 -1.51 6.32 -2.78
CA LEU A 66 -0.98 5.77 -4.02
C LEU A 66 -0.79 6.85 -5.10
N LYS A 67 -1.73 7.80 -5.22
CA LYS A 67 -1.63 8.92 -6.18
C LYS A 67 -0.61 9.98 -5.80
N ASN A 68 -0.13 10.03 -4.55
CA ASN A 68 0.80 11.05 -4.08
C ASN A 68 2.19 10.50 -3.68
N THR A 69 2.37 9.17 -3.70
CA THR A 69 3.62 8.55 -3.27
C THR A 69 4.79 8.82 -4.21
N LYS A 70 5.99 8.93 -3.65
CA LYS A 70 7.25 8.98 -4.41
C LYS A 70 7.80 7.58 -4.73
N GLU A 71 7.20 6.54 -4.16
CA GLU A 71 7.60 5.16 -4.42
C GLU A 71 7.32 4.76 -5.88
N ARG A 72 8.21 3.92 -6.43
CA ARG A 72 8.13 3.48 -7.83
C ARG A 72 7.18 2.31 -8.01
N ILE A 73 5.90 2.58 -7.83
CA ILE A 73 4.85 1.59 -8.01
C ILE A 73 4.56 1.43 -9.50
N SER A 74 4.51 0.17 -9.95
CA SER A 74 4.20 -0.15 -11.35
C SER A 74 2.85 0.45 -11.75
N ASN A 75 2.78 1.02 -12.96
CA ASN A 75 1.52 1.48 -13.56
C ASN A 75 0.50 0.33 -13.62
N LYS A 76 0.97 -0.92 -13.76
CA LYS A 76 0.09 -2.08 -13.77
C LYS A 76 -0.64 -2.28 -12.45
N VAL A 77 0.05 -2.06 -11.33
CA VAL A 77 -0.57 -2.12 -9.99
C VAL A 77 -1.57 -0.97 -9.83
N CYS A 78 -1.24 0.23 -10.33
CA CYS A 78 -2.18 1.36 -10.30
C CYS A 78 -3.46 1.08 -11.11
N GLU A 79 -3.35 0.46 -12.28
CA GLU A 79 -4.51 -0.02 -13.06
C GLU A 79 -5.35 -1.04 -12.28
N LEU A 80 -4.71 -2.02 -11.63
CA LEU A 80 -5.40 -3.04 -10.83
C LEU A 80 -6.16 -2.42 -9.65
N VAL A 81 -5.56 -1.45 -8.97
CA VAL A 81 -6.22 -0.69 -7.89
C VAL A 81 -7.39 0.13 -8.45
N ALA A 82 -7.21 0.80 -9.58
CA ALA A 82 -8.27 1.56 -10.21
C ALA A 82 -9.48 0.66 -10.58
N LYS A 83 -9.19 -0.52 -11.14
CA LYS A 83 -10.20 -1.54 -11.45
C LYS A 83 -10.88 -2.11 -10.19
N ARG A 84 -10.12 -2.39 -9.11
CA ARG A 84 -10.65 -2.87 -7.82
C ARG A 84 -11.65 -1.87 -7.21
N TYR A 85 -11.41 -0.58 -7.40
CA TYR A 85 -12.23 0.49 -6.81
C TYR A 85 -13.21 1.15 -7.75
N ASP A 86 -13.30 0.69 -9.01
CA ASP A 86 -14.15 1.26 -10.04
C ASP A 86 -13.93 2.79 -10.19
N VAL A 87 -12.66 3.18 -10.29
CA VAL A 87 -12.24 4.58 -10.49
C VAL A 87 -11.44 4.71 -11.78
N GLU A 88 -11.32 5.95 -12.27
CA GLU A 88 -10.48 6.26 -13.42
C GLU A 88 -9.05 5.79 -13.21
N THR A 89 -8.50 5.15 -14.25
CA THR A 89 -7.12 4.65 -14.24
C THR A 89 -6.15 5.78 -14.03
N PHE A 90 -5.11 5.52 -13.25
CA PHE A 90 -4.06 6.48 -12.99
C PHE A 90 -2.70 5.79 -13.10
N ALA A 91 -1.70 6.56 -13.47
CA ALA A 91 -0.33 6.11 -13.62
C ALA A 91 0.59 7.00 -12.77
N ARG A 92 1.69 6.43 -12.27
CA ARG A 92 2.75 7.20 -11.59
C ARG A 92 3.82 7.66 -12.56
N PHE A 93 4.07 6.87 -13.60
CA PHE A 93 5.07 7.15 -14.60
C PHE A 93 4.38 7.47 -15.92
N LYS A 94 4.68 8.62 -16.51
CA LYS A 94 4.33 8.89 -17.90
C LYS A 94 5.10 7.89 -18.77
N LEU A 95 4.37 7.20 -19.64
CA LEU A 95 4.93 6.42 -20.74
C LEU A 95 5.62 7.34 -21.74
#